data_AF-A0A967BP10-F1
#
_entry.id   AF-A0A967BP10-F1
#
_cell.length_a   1.000
_cell.length_b   1.000
_cell.length_c   1.000
_cell.angle_alpha   90.00
_cell.angle_beta   90.00
_cell.angle_gamma   90.00
#
_symmetry.space_group_name_H-M   'P 1'
#
loop_
_entity.id
_entity.type
_entity.pdbx_description
1 polymer ?
#
loop_
_entity_poly.entity_id
_entity_poly.type
_entity_poly.pdbx_seq_one_letter_code
_entity_poly.pdbx_strand_id
1 'polypeptide(L)' 'MNKFVLKSKMTPKGDQPGAIDAIVKGIQKGEQFQTMLGVTGSGKTYVMAKVAEA' A
#
# COMPACT_ATOMS: atom_id res chain seq x y z
N MET A 1 18.73 7.12 7.95
CA MET A 1 18.03 5.89 7.53
C MET A 1 17.91 5.89 6.02
N ASN A 2 18.06 4.73 5.37
CA ASN A 2 17.90 4.64 3.92
C ASN A 2 16.42 4.51 3.55
N LYS A 3 16.00 5.22 2.49
CA LYS A 3 14.65 5.12 1.95
C LYS A 3 14.42 3.72 1.36
N PHE A 4 13.29 3.09 1.67
CA PHE A 4 12.88 1.86 1.01
C PHE A 4 12.52 2.17 -0.45
N VAL A 5 13.02 1.37 -1.40
CA VAL A 5 12.75 1.54 -2.84
C VAL A 5 12.27 0.21 -3.39
N LEU A 6 10.99 0.17 -3.78
CA LEU A 6 10.37 -1.02 -4.33
C LEU A 6 10.83 -1.22 -5.78
N LYS A 7 11.49 -2.35 -6.04
CA LYS A 7 11.81 -2.80 -7.39
C LYS A 7 10.70 -3.71 -7.91
N SER A 8 9.88 -3.20 -8.81
CA SER A 8 8.81 -3.97 -9.45
C SER A 8 8.55 -3.45 -10.87
N LYS A 9 8.13 -4.36 -11.76
CA LYS A 9 7.61 -4.01 -13.09
C LYS A 9 6.12 -3.63 -13.04
N MET A 10 5.46 -3.93 -11.91
CA MET A 10 4.05 -3.60 -11.72
C MET A 10 3.89 -2.11 -11.46
N THR A 11 2.79 -1.55 -11.96
CA THR A 11 2.31 -0.22 -11.59
C THR A 11 0.95 -0.36 -10.90
N PRO A 12 0.62 0.52 -9.93
CA PRO A 12 -0.69 0.47 -9.29
C PRO A 12 -1.82 0.64 -10.32
N LYS A 13 -2.85 -0.21 -10.24
CA LYS A 13 -4.00 -0.22 -11.17
C LYS A 13 -5.30 -0.55 -10.43
N GLY A 14 -6.44 -0.24 -11.05
CA GLY A 14 -7.76 -0.44 -10.44
C GLY A 14 -7.85 0.33 -9.12
N ASP A 15 -8.31 -0.35 -8.06
CA ASP A 15 -8.49 0.26 -6.73
C ASP A 15 -7.20 0.37 -5.90
N GLN A 16 -6.09 -0.21 -6.38
CA GLN A 16 -4.81 -0.22 -5.65
C GLN A 16 -4.29 1.17 -5.27
N PRO A 17 -4.30 2.21 -6.16
CA PRO A 17 -3.81 3.54 -5.79
C PRO A 17 -4.59 4.13 -4.61
N GLY A 18 -5.91 3.97 -4.60
CA GLY A 18 -6.77 4.45 -3.51
C GLY A 18 -6.52 3.70 -2.20
N ALA A 19 -6.34 2.37 -2.27
CA ALA A 19 -5.99 1.58 -1.08
C ALA A 19 -4.63 1.97 -0.49
N ILE A 20 -3.62 2.21 -1.33
CA ILE A 20 -2.30 2.68 -0.88
C ILE A 20 -2.44 4.03 -0.17
N ASP A 21 -3.11 5.00 -0.80
CA ASP A 21 -3.29 6.35 -0.26
C ASP A 21 -4.07 6.34 1.08
N ALA A 22 -5.13 5.55 1.17
CA ALA A 22 -5.92 5.42 2.39
C ALA A 22 -5.07 4.86 3.55
N ILE A 23 -4.29 3.81 3.30
CA ILE A 23 -3.45 3.18 4.35
C ILE A 23 -2.34 4.12 4.79
N VAL A 24 -1.65 4.76 3.84
CA VAL A 24 -0.58 5.74 4.14
C VAL A 24 -1.13 6.90 4.98
N LYS A 25 -2.30 7.44 4.60
CA LYS A 25 -2.95 8.51 5.38
C LYS A 25 -3.32 8.05 6.79
N GLY A 26 -3.85 6.84 6.95
CA GLY A 26 -4.16 6.29 8.27
C GLY A 26 -2.91 6.18 9.14
N ILE A 27 -1.79 5.69 8.57
CA ILE A 27 -0.51 5.60 9.28
C ILE A 27 -0.02 6.99 9.71
N GLN A 28 -0.06 7.97 8.79
CA GLN A 28 0.36 9.35 9.08
C GLN A 28 -0.51 10.04 10.14
N LYS A 29 -1.79 9.67 10.25
CA LYS A 29 -2.70 10.12 11.30
C LYS A 29 -2.50 9.41 12.64
N GLY A 30 -1.65 8.38 12.70
CA GLY A 30 -1.45 7.57 13.90
C GLY A 30 -2.59 6.58 14.17
N GLU A 31 -3.35 6.18 13.15
CA GLU A 31 -4.37 5.15 13.30
C GLU A 31 -3.72 3.81 13.63
N GLN A 32 -3.99 3.31 14.84
CA GLN A 32 -3.36 2.10 15.38
C GLN A 32 -3.76 0.82 14.64
N PHE A 33 -4.99 0.76 14.11
CA PHE A 33 -5.52 -0.41 13.43
C PHE A 33 -6.18 -0.02 12.12
N GLN A 34 -5.82 -0.74 11.06
CA GLN A 34 -6.40 -0.58 9.73
C GLN A 34 -6.55 -1.94 9.07
N THR A 35 -7.59 -2.11 8.26
CA THR A 35 -7.89 -3.37 7.57
C THR A 35 -7.95 -3.14 6.07
N MET A 36 -7.08 -3.82 5.33
CA MET A 36 -7.14 -3.84 3.87
C MET A 36 -8.04 -5.00 3.41
N LEU A 37 -9.28 -4.67 3.03
CA LEU A 37 -10.19 -5.63 2.41
C LEU A 37 -9.85 -5.79 0.93
N GLY A 38 -9.35 -6.96 0.55
CA GLY A 38 -8.99 -7.24 -0.84
C GLY A 38 -9.29 -8.68 -1.24
N VAL A 39 -9.94 -8.85 -2.40
CA VAL A 39 -10.24 -10.16 -2.99
C VAL A 39 -8.98 -10.93 -3.37
N THR A 40 -9.09 -12.24 -3.60
CA THR A 40 -7.97 -13.08 -4.07
C THR A 40 -7.48 -12.60 -5.45
N GLY A 41 -6.16 -12.58 -5.67
CA GLY A 41 -5.57 -12.15 -6.95
C GLY A 41 -5.45 -10.63 -7.16
N SER A 42 -6.00 -9.80 -6.26
CA SER A 42 -5.96 -8.32 -6.38
C SER A 42 -4.59 -7.67 -6.19
N GLY A 43 -3.55 -8.43 -5.83
CA GLY A 43 -2.20 -7.90 -5.63
C GLY A 43 -1.95 -7.27 -4.25
N LYS A 44 -2.60 -7.76 -3.19
CA LYS A 44 -2.45 -7.27 -1.80
C LYS A 44 -0.98 -7.09 -1.34
N THR A 45 -0.09 -8.01 -1.70
CA THR A 45 1.35 -7.91 -1.37
C THR A 45 2.01 -6.69 -2.02
N TYR A 46 1.67 -6.40 -3.28
CA TYR A 46 2.21 -5.25 -4.01
C TYR A 46 1.70 -3.93 -3.41
N VAL A 47 0.43 -3.88 -3.02
CA VAL A 47 -0.15 -2.71 -2.30
C VAL A 47 0.62 -2.43 -1.01
N MET A 48 0.82 -3.43 -0.15
CA MET A 48 1.56 -3.23 1.11
C MET A 48 3.02 -2.86 0.89
N ALA A 49 3.68 -3.41 -0.13
CA ALA A 49 5.04 -3.03 -0.48
C ALA A 49 5.14 -1.57 -0.94
N LYS A 50 4.11 -1.07 -1.64
CA LYS A 50 4.01 0.35 -2.00
C LYS A 50 3.73 1.25 -0.80
N VAL A 51 2.92 0.79 0.16
CA VAL A 51 2.71 1.50 1.44
C VAL A 51 4.04 1.66 2.19
N ALA A 52 4.90 0.65 2.21
CA ALA A 52 6.22 0.74 2.85
C ALA A 52 7.23 1.63 2.10
N GLU A 53 7.03 1.87 0.79
CA GLU A 53 7.86 2.77 -0.03
C GLU A 53 7.44 4.25 0.10
N ALA A 54 6.15 4.50 0.37
CA ALA A 54 5.54 5.82 0.47
C ALA A 54 6.05 6.60 1.69
#